data_AF-A0A662RI24-F1
#
_entry.id   AF-A0A662RI24-F1
#
_cell.length_a   1.000
_cell.length_b   1.000
_cell.length_c   1.000
_cell.angle_alpha   90.00
_cell.angle_beta   90.00
_cell.angle_gamma   90.00
#
_symmetry.space_group_name_H-M   'P 1'
#
loop_
_entity.id
_entity.type
_entity.pdbx_description
1 polymer ?
#
loop_
_entity_poly.entity_id
_entity_poly.type
_entity_poly.pdbx_seq_one_letter_code
_entity_poly.pdbx_strand_id
1 'polypeptide(L)' 'MKLNCSIDEVKRLTPQEAKKILDKDPEGAFQLLDVRQPREYESGHIPGAKLIPLGELEYRYGELDND' A
#
# COMPACT_ATOMS: atom_id res chain seq x y z
N MET A 1 -2.56 -15.54 -15.48
CA MET A 1 -2.93 -14.22 -16.04
C MET A 1 -1.67 -13.37 -16.08
N LYS A 2 -1.38 -12.69 -17.18
CA LYS A 2 -0.24 -11.77 -17.25
C LYS A 2 -0.64 -10.50 -16.51
N LEU A 3 -0.03 -10.25 -15.35
CA LEU A 3 -0.04 -8.94 -14.74
C LEU A 3 0.79 -8.04 -15.66
N ASN A 4 0.12 -7.30 -16.53
CA ASN A 4 0.76 -6.24 -17.32
C ASN A 4 1.02 -5.05 -16.40
N CYS A 5 1.89 -5.23 -15.40
CA CYS A 5 2.48 -4.11 -14.70
C CYS A 5 3.75 -3.74 -15.48
N SER A 6 3.64 -2.75 -16.35
CA SER A 6 4.83 -2.00 -16.79
C SER A 6 5.32 -1.26 -15.54
N ILE A 7 6.19 -1.90 -14.75
CA ILE A 7 6.85 -1.23 -13.64
C ILE A 7 7.84 -0.26 -14.27
N ASP A 8 7.38 0.93 -14.62
CA ASP A 8 8.23 1.95 -15.23
C ASP A 8 9.24 2.51 -14.22
N GLU A 9 8.96 2.48 -12.90
CA GLU A 9 9.96 2.76 -11.85
C GLU A 9 9.49 2.35 -10.44
N VAL A 10 10.29 1.61 -9.66
CA VAL A 10 10.05 1.38 -8.21
C VAL A 10 10.84 2.39 -7.40
N LYS A 11 10.17 3.41 -6.87
CA LYS A 11 10.79 4.38 -5.97
C LYS A 11 10.78 3.89 -4.52
N ARG A 12 11.95 3.77 -3.91
CA ARG A 12 12.08 3.56 -2.46
C ARG A 12 11.97 4.90 -1.75
N LEU A 13 11.21 4.94 -0.67
CA LEU A 13 11.02 6.11 0.17
C LEU A 13 11.52 5.82 1.58
N THR A 14 12.10 6.84 2.22
CA THR A 14 12.35 6.81 3.66
C THR A 14 11.06 7.08 4.44
N PRO A 15 10.96 6.69 5.73
CA PRO A 15 9.79 6.99 6.55
C PRO A 15 9.45 8.48 6.61
N GLN A 16 10.45 9.36 6.60
CA GLN A 16 10.26 10.81 6.62
C GLN A 16 9.67 11.33 5.31
N GLU A 17 10.08 10.78 4.17
CA GLU A 17 9.52 11.13 2.86
C GLU A 17 8.10 10.62 2.71
N ALA A 18 7.84 9.36 3.10
CA ALA A 18 6.50 8.79 3.11
C ALA A 18 5.54 9.63 3.96
N LYS A 19 5.96 10.02 5.17
CA LYS A 19 5.17 10.90 6.04
C LYS A 19 4.86 12.23 5.36
N LYS A 20 5.84 12.89 4.73
CA LYS A 20 5.62 14.16 4.02
C LYS A 20 4.62 14.05 2.88
N ILE A 21 4.56 12.90 2.21
CA ILE A 21 3.59 12.66 1.12
C ILE A 21 2.19 12.49 1.71
N LEU A 22 2.05 11.65 2.74
CA LEU A 22 0.78 11.44 3.44
C LEU A 22 0.25 12.73 4.08
N ASP A 23 1.11 13.54 4.69
CA ASP A 23 0.74 14.83 5.28
C ASP A 23 0.27 15.87 4.22
N LYS A 24 0.69 15.72 2.96
CA LYS A 24 0.35 16.62 1.84
C LYS A 24 -0.86 16.18 1.03
N ASP A 25 -1.33 14.96 1.24
CA ASP A 25 -2.46 14.36 0.54
C ASP A 25 -3.60 14.06 1.53
N PRO A 26 -4.29 15.09 2.04
CA PRO A 26 -5.39 14.90 2.99
C PRO A 26 -6.63 14.29 2.35
N GLU A 27 -6.74 14.30 1.02
CA GLU A 27 -7.89 13.76 0.26
C GLU A 27 -7.72 12.28 -0.11
N GLY A 28 -6.55 11.68 0.13
CA GLY A 28 -6.32 10.25 -0.06
C GLY A 28 -6.20 9.84 -1.52
N ALA A 29 -5.54 10.67 -2.35
CA ALA A 29 -5.19 10.33 -3.72
C ALA A 29 -4.28 9.10 -3.82
N PHE A 30 -3.54 8.75 -2.76
CA PHE A 30 -2.74 7.53 -2.69
C PHE A 30 -3.41 6.44 -1.85
N GLN A 31 -3.44 5.21 -2.39
CA GLN A 31 -3.81 4.03 -1.63
C GLN A 31 -2.58 3.46 -0.89
N LEU A 32 -2.61 3.52 0.44
CA LEU A 32 -1.57 2.94 1.28
C LEU A 32 -1.85 1.46 1.54
N LEU A 33 -0.98 0.58 1.06
CA LEU A 33 -1.12 -0.87 1.20
C LEU A 33 -0.12 -1.43 2.22
N ASP A 34 -0.61 -2.14 3.24
CA ASP A 34 0.20 -2.91 4.18
C ASP A 34 0.11 -4.39 3.83
N VAL A 35 1.25 -5.01 3.52
CA VAL A 35 1.34 -6.42 3.10
C VAL A 35 1.89 -7.34 4.19
N ARG A 36 2.00 -6.85 5.43
CA ARG A 36 2.49 -7.59 6.60
C ARG A 36 1.46 -8.60 7.13
N GLN A 37 1.81 -9.30 8.20
CA GLN A 37 0.88 -10.21 8.88
C GLN A 37 -0.17 -9.43 9.70
N PRO A 38 -1.41 -9.96 9.86
CA PRO A 38 -2.46 -9.29 10.63
C PRO A 38 -2.05 -8.89 12.05
N ARG A 39 -1.35 -9.77 12.77
CA ARG A 39 -0.84 -9.48 14.12
C ARG A 39 0.09 -8.27 14.19
N GLU A 40 0.87 -8.02 13.14
CA GLU A 40 1.80 -6.88 13.08
C GLU A 40 1.02 -5.58 12.83
N TYR A 41 0.04 -5.64 11.92
CA TYR A 41 -0.87 -4.53 11.63
C TYR A 41 -1.69 -4.14 12.88
N GLU A 42 -2.25 -5.12 13.58
CA GLU A 42 -3.01 -4.91 14.83
C GLU A 42 -2.14 -4.32 15.95
N SER A 43 -0.86 -4.71 16.03
CA SER A 43 0.08 -4.14 17.00
C SER A 43 0.45 -2.68 16.71
N GLY A 44 0.23 -2.23 15.47
CA GLY A 44 0.49 -0.86 15.04
C GLY A 44 0.61 -0.76 13.51
N HIS A 45 -0.10 0.22 12.94
CA HIS A 45 -0.08 0.51 11.51
C HIS A 45 -0.28 2.00 11.25
N ILE A 46 0.00 2.42 10.02
CA ILE A 46 -0.23 3.80 9.58
C ILE A 46 -1.74 3.98 9.35
N PRO A 47 -2.38 5.00 9.94
CA PRO A 47 -3.80 5.26 9.71
C PRO A 47 -4.14 5.38 8.22
N GLY A 48 -5.25 4.77 7.81
CA GLY A 48 -5.67 4.74 6.40
C GLY A 48 -5.02 3.64 5.56
N ALA A 49 -4.04 2.89 6.10
CA ALA A 49 -3.47 1.74 5.40
C ALA A 49 -4.49 0.60 5.27
N LYS A 50 -4.66 0.07 4.06
CA LYS A 50 -5.40 -1.17 3.79
C LYS A 50 -4.50 -2.38 4.00
N LEU A 51 -4.94 -3.33 4.82
CA LEU A 51 -4.21 -4.58 5.05
C LEU A 51 -4.61 -5.64 4.00
N ILE A 52 -3.64 -6.09 3.22
CA ILE A 52 -3.76 -7.31 2.40
C ILE A 52 -2.45 -8.09 2.56
N PRO A 53 -2.43 -9.16 3.39
CA PRO A 53 -1.21 -9.93 3.62
C PRO A 53 -0.61 -10.42 2.29
N LEU A 54 0.72 -10.41 2.18
CA LEU A 54 1.41 -10.73 0.93
C LEU A 54 0.99 -12.08 0.31
N GLY A 55 0.73 -13.09 1.15
CA GLY A 55 0.29 -14.41 0.69
C GLY A 55 -1.13 -14.45 0.12
N GLU A 56 -1.95 -13.44 0.40
CA GLU A 56 -3.32 -13.30 -0.10
C GLU A 56 -3.41 -12.28 -1.24
N LEU A 57 -2.40 -11.44 -1.42
CA LEU A 57 -2.40 -10.32 -2.35
C LEU A 57 -2.66 -10.73 -3.79
N GLU A 58 -2.12 -11.88 -4.23
CA GLU A 58 -2.35 -12.41 -5.59
C GLU A 58 -3.83 -12.68 -5.89
N TYR A 59 -4.63 -12.97 -4.87
CA TYR A 59 -6.07 -13.26 -5.02
C TYR A 59 -6.95 -12.06 -4.68
N ARG A 60 -6.42 -11.11 -3.90
CA ARG A 60 -7.15 -9.97 -3.34
C ARG A 60 -6.77 -8.63 -3.96
N TYR A 61 -5.87 -8.59 -4.94
CA TYR A 61 -5.47 -7.33 -5.59
C TYR A 61 -6.65 -6.61 -6.27
N GLY A 62 -7.74 -7.32 -6.61
CA GLY A 62 -8.97 -6.71 -7.12
C GLY A 62 -9.70 -5.83 -6.11
N GLU A 63 -9.30 -5.84 -4.84
CA GLU A 63 -9.77 -4.90 -3.83
C GLU A 63 -9.04 -3.54 -3.89
N LEU A 64 -7.98 -3.43 -4.69
CA LEU A 64 -7.22 -2.19 -4.87
C LEU A 64 -7.84 -1.36 -5.99
N ASP A 65 -7.73 -0.04 -5.86
CA ASP A 65 -8.24 0.88 -6.87
C ASP A 65 -7.35 0.79 -8.12
N ASN A 66 -7.96 0.74 -9.32
CA ASN A 66 -7.26 0.54 -10.60
C ASN A 66 -7.28 1.80 -11.49
N ASP A 67 -7.65 2.94 -10.91
CA ASP A 67 -7.78 4.23 -11.61
C ASP A 67 -6.43 4.89 -11.91
#